data_AF-A0A8J4PLC0-F1
#
_entry.id   AF-A0A8J4PLC0-F1
#
_cell.length_a   1.000
_cell.length_b   1.000
_cell.length_c   1.000
_cell.angle_alpha   90.00
_cell.angle_beta   90.00
_cell.angle_gamma   90.00
#
_symmetry.space_group_name_H-M   'P 1'
#
loop_
_entity.id
_entity.type
_entity.pdbx_description
1 polymer ?
#
loop_
_entity_poly.entity_id
_entity_poly.type
_entity_poly.pdbx_seq_one_letter_code
_entity_poly.pdbx_strand_id
1 'polypeptide(L)'
;MKKSLISPTAYKSMIKSINLIKVEDQKIIKIPITEFTVNKHNHDILNYSIGRDTIDSPTNMYISKNQVELILSQEKQTITLISNGVNPSYLKKNNSNNSNKDDIQSILGEEIKDNTFGVDNNDILTFLSPQGKSISFKLEIEKLDLNSNIDNTNTNTNTNTNTNTNTNTNTNTDTDTSKTKQQTTTKTKTIESLEKKLDKTTTPLPSRGGWSDALLPFCQTPQLFPKEVKFYNDNIVIIDDKFPKAKYHFLSMPRKIIPSFNKLSKADLPLLKEMYEQGKLLIDQLPDKDKHVFQFGFHAIPSMRQLHLHLISNDFNSVSLKRKEHWLSFTTEFFIEFNDFYNQLESKGTITIDKEKFESIHKGPMSCPICKQIFSTIPSIKSHYYSHNK
;
A
#
# COMPACT_ATOMS: atom_id res chain seq x y z
N MET A 1 -49.42 -25.57 11.99
CA MET A 1 -48.37 -26.53 11.59
C MET A 1 -47.03 -26.02 12.10
N LYS A 2 -46.47 -26.66 13.12
CA LYS A 2 -45.08 -26.43 13.57
C LYS A 2 -44.15 -26.93 12.47
N LYS A 3 -43.39 -26.03 11.81
CA LYS A 3 -42.26 -26.46 10.98
C LYS A 3 -41.15 -26.90 11.92
N SER A 4 -40.91 -28.21 11.91
CA SER A 4 -39.81 -28.91 12.55
C SER A 4 -38.46 -28.32 12.15
N LEU A 5 -37.56 -28.30 13.12
CA LEU A 5 -36.14 -27.96 13.00
C LEU A 5 -35.47 -28.79 11.89
N ILE A 6 -34.63 -28.11 11.10
CA ILE A 6 -33.38 -28.69 10.64
C ILE A 6 -32.30 -27.77 11.22
N SER A 7 -31.68 -28.22 12.31
CA SER A 7 -30.41 -27.66 12.77
C SER A 7 -29.42 -27.76 11.62
N PRO A 8 -28.71 -26.69 11.21
CA PRO A 8 -27.55 -26.85 10.37
C PRO A 8 -26.60 -27.78 11.12
N THR A 9 -26.30 -28.92 10.52
CA THR A 9 -25.25 -29.81 10.99
C THR A 9 -24.01 -28.94 11.20
N ALA A 10 -23.53 -28.85 12.44
CA ALA A 10 -22.29 -28.16 12.77
C ALA A 10 -21.16 -28.88 12.02
N TYR A 11 -20.88 -28.43 10.80
CA TYR A 11 -19.58 -28.72 10.22
C TYR A 11 -18.58 -28.17 11.24
N LYS A 12 -17.71 -29.03 11.74
CA LYS A 12 -16.59 -28.60 12.57
C LYS A 12 -15.53 -28.18 11.58
N SER A 13 -15.08 -26.93 11.60
CA SER A 13 -13.95 -26.49 10.76
C SER A 13 -12.82 -27.51 10.90
N MET A 14 -12.36 -28.08 9.78
CA MET A 14 -11.20 -28.99 9.80
C MET A 14 -9.91 -28.28 10.20
N ILE A 15 -9.90 -26.95 10.25
CA ILE A 15 -8.78 -26.16 10.76
C ILE A 15 -9.02 -25.91 12.25
N LYS A 16 -8.11 -26.45 13.07
CA LYS A 16 -8.11 -26.39 14.54
C LYS A 16 -7.56 -25.07 15.04
N SER A 17 -6.47 -24.57 14.44
CA SER A 17 -5.85 -23.32 14.82
C SER A 17 -5.12 -22.67 13.65
N ILE A 18 -5.05 -21.33 13.68
CA ILE A 18 -4.24 -20.52 12.77
C ILE A 18 -3.46 -19.54 13.64
N ASN A 19 -2.14 -19.58 13.55
CA ASN A 19 -1.25 -18.66 14.24
C ASN A 19 -0.40 -17.88 13.24
N LEU A 20 -0.21 -16.59 13.51
CA LEU A 20 0.81 -15.78 12.87
C LEU A 20 2.02 -15.71 13.81
N ILE A 21 3.13 -16.32 13.41
CA ILE A 21 4.39 -16.30 14.17
C ILE A 21 5.29 -15.25 13.55
N LYS A 22 5.52 -14.16 14.28
CA LYS A 22 6.38 -13.06 13.83
C LYS A 22 7.82 -13.55 13.69
N VAL A 23 8.44 -13.30 12.54
CA VAL A 23 9.75 -13.87 12.22
C VAL A 23 10.86 -13.27 13.09
N GLU A 24 10.77 -11.98 13.40
CA GLU A 24 11.83 -11.23 14.07
C GLU A 24 11.96 -11.55 15.56
N ASP A 25 10.85 -11.74 16.26
CA ASP A 25 10.80 -11.90 17.72
C ASP A 25 10.04 -13.15 18.19
N GLN A 26 9.58 -14.00 17.26
CA GLN A 26 8.80 -15.21 17.52
C GLN A 26 7.48 -14.95 18.29
N LYS A 27 6.98 -13.71 18.31
CA LYS A 27 5.69 -13.37 18.91
C LYS A 27 4.57 -14.09 18.15
N ILE A 28 3.68 -14.75 18.90
CA ILE A 28 2.57 -15.52 18.35
C ILE A 28 1.27 -14.72 18.46
N ILE A 29 0.60 -14.51 17.34
CA ILE A 29 -0.76 -13.95 17.28
C ILE A 29 -1.71 -15.08 16.89
N LYS A 30 -2.62 -15.42 17.80
CA LYS A 30 -3.64 -16.46 17.56
C LYS A 30 -4.83 -15.84 16.85
N ILE A 31 -5.19 -16.39 15.70
CA ILE A 31 -6.39 -15.97 14.97
C ILE A 31 -7.60 -16.66 15.62
N PRO A 32 -8.57 -15.90 16.15
CA PRO A 32 -9.77 -16.47 16.75
C PRO A 32 -10.63 -17.12 15.67
N ILE A 33 -10.78 -18.44 15.71
CA ILE A 33 -11.70 -19.18 14.85
C ILE A 33 -13.05 -19.24 15.57
N THR A 34 -13.89 -18.23 15.36
CA THR A 34 -15.17 -18.06 16.06
C THR A 34 -16.36 -18.27 15.12
N GLU A 35 -17.30 -17.33 15.05
CA GLU A 35 -18.55 -17.47 14.31
C GLU A 35 -18.33 -17.27 12.80
N PHE A 36 -18.76 -18.26 12.02
CA PHE A 36 -18.77 -18.20 10.57
C PHE A 36 -19.99 -17.42 10.08
N THR A 37 -19.81 -16.72 8.97
CA THR A 37 -20.87 -15.98 8.28
C THR A 37 -21.15 -16.61 6.92
N VAL A 38 -22.39 -16.55 6.46
CA VAL A 38 -22.77 -17.05 5.14
C VAL A 38 -22.51 -15.98 4.08
N ASN A 39 -21.66 -16.26 3.10
CA ASN A 39 -21.39 -15.33 2.01
C ASN A 39 -22.51 -15.31 0.95
N LYS A 40 -22.40 -14.41 -0.05
CA LYS A 40 -23.38 -14.26 -1.16
C LYS A 40 -23.59 -15.52 -2.02
N HIS A 41 -22.71 -16.52 -1.89
CA HIS A 41 -22.77 -17.81 -2.58
C HIS A 41 -23.24 -18.94 -1.66
N ASN A 42 -23.76 -18.61 -0.46
CA ASN A 42 -24.25 -19.55 0.54
C ASN A 42 -23.16 -20.48 1.12
N HIS A 43 -21.92 -20.00 1.20
CA HIS A 43 -20.81 -20.71 1.85
C HIS A 43 -20.45 -20.08 3.19
N ASP A 44 -20.17 -20.91 4.19
CA ASP A 44 -19.68 -20.48 5.51
C ASP A 44 -18.22 -20.02 5.42
N ILE A 45 -18.00 -18.75 5.76
CA ILE A 45 -16.69 -18.09 5.78
C ILE A 45 -16.43 -17.37 7.09
N LEU A 46 -15.16 -17.37 7.53
CA LEU A 46 -14.67 -16.51 8.59
C LEU A 46 -13.67 -15.52 7.98
N ASN A 47 -13.92 -14.24 8.18
CA ASN A 47 -13.05 -13.16 7.74
C ASN A 47 -12.28 -12.58 8.93
N TYR A 48 -10.97 -12.41 8.76
CA TYR A 48 -10.13 -11.80 9.78
C TYR A 48 -9.20 -10.75 9.16
N SER A 49 -9.38 -9.50 9.56
CA SER A 49 -8.52 -8.39 9.13
C SER A 49 -7.15 -8.46 9.80
N ILE A 50 -6.11 -8.42 8.98
CA ILE A 50 -4.72 -8.30 9.40
C ILE A 50 -4.22 -6.93 8.94
N GLY A 51 -3.74 -6.13 9.89
CA GLY A 51 -3.16 -4.84 9.59
C GLY A 51 -2.39 -4.30 10.79
N ARG A 52 -2.13 -2.99 10.81
CA ARG A 52 -1.19 -2.36 11.75
C ARG A 52 -1.46 -2.65 13.24
N ASP A 53 -2.73 -2.80 13.62
CA ASP A 53 -3.11 -3.10 15.00
C ASP A 53 -2.82 -4.58 15.32
N THR A 54 -3.11 -5.49 14.40
CA THR A 54 -2.84 -6.93 14.52
C THR A 54 -1.34 -7.23 14.63
N ILE A 55 -0.52 -6.56 13.83
CA ILE A 55 0.93 -6.84 13.73
C ILE A 55 1.78 -6.10 14.78
N ASP A 56 1.15 -5.54 15.81
CA ASP A 56 1.80 -4.77 16.88
C ASP A 56 2.60 -3.57 16.36
N SER A 57 2.02 -2.87 15.38
CA SER A 57 2.61 -1.67 14.77
C SER A 57 1.59 -0.52 14.70
N PRO A 58 0.91 -0.15 15.80
CA PRO A 58 -0.26 0.74 15.76
C PRO A 58 0.05 2.17 15.23
N THR A 59 1.30 2.60 15.36
CA THR A 59 1.79 3.89 14.85
C THR A 59 2.28 3.83 13.39
N ASN A 60 2.45 2.62 12.84
CA ASN A 60 2.88 2.44 11.45
C ASN A 60 1.68 2.61 10.51
N MET A 61 1.51 3.85 10.05
CA MET A 61 0.40 4.20 9.18
C MET A 61 0.60 3.77 7.71
N TYR A 62 1.76 3.22 7.35
CA TYR A 62 2.01 2.62 6.03
C TYR A 62 1.34 1.25 5.91
N ILE A 63 1.03 0.60 7.03
CA ILE A 63 0.23 -0.62 7.01
C ILE A 63 -1.19 -0.19 7.36
N SER A 64 -2.16 -0.42 6.47
CA SER A 64 -3.55 -0.09 6.74
C SER A 64 -4.08 -0.90 7.94
N LYS A 65 -5.14 -0.44 8.61
CA LYS A 65 -5.77 -1.21 9.70
C LYS A 65 -6.29 -2.58 9.21
N ASN A 66 -6.76 -2.62 7.97
CA ASN A 66 -7.21 -3.82 7.28
C ASN A 66 -6.36 -4.01 6.02
N GLN A 67 -5.06 -4.20 6.18
CA GLN A 67 -4.11 -4.29 5.06
C GLN A 67 -4.37 -5.53 4.20
N VAL A 68 -4.60 -6.67 4.83
CA VAL A 68 -4.96 -7.94 4.19
C VAL A 68 -6.09 -8.57 4.99
N GLU A 69 -6.99 -9.28 4.34
CA GLU A 69 -8.04 -10.06 5.00
C GLU A 69 -7.81 -11.54 4.73
N LEU A 70 -7.77 -12.31 5.82
CA LEU A 70 -7.70 -13.76 5.80
C LEU A 70 -9.12 -14.31 5.78
N ILE A 71 -9.43 -15.11 4.76
CA ILE A 71 -10.74 -15.72 4.54
C ILE A 71 -10.59 -17.23 4.68
N LEU A 72 -11.24 -17.79 5.69
CA LEU A 72 -11.34 -19.22 5.89
C LEU A 72 -12.66 -19.73 5.30
N SER A 73 -12.60 -20.58 4.28
CA SER A 73 -13.78 -21.26 3.72
C SER A 73 -13.92 -22.64 4.34
N GLN A 74 -15.04 -22.86 5.02
CA GLN A 74 -15.27 -24.12 5.71
C GLN A 74 -15.57 -25.29 4.76
N GLU A 75 -16.39 -25.04 3.74
CA GLU A 75 -16.76 -26.04 2.73
C GLU A 75 -15.55 -26.48 1.90
N LYS A 76 -14.72 -25.51 1.47
CA LYS A 76 -13.55 -25.79 0.65
C LYS A 76 -12.33 -26.21 1.46
N GLN A 77 -12.35 -26.00 2.78
CA GLN A 77 -11.22 -26.21 3.69
C GLN A 77 -9.95 -25.46 3.25
N THR A 78 -10.14 -24.32 2.60
CA THR A 78 -9.06 -23.46 2.10
C THR A 78 -8.98 -22.19 2.92
N ILE A 79 -7.76 -21.70 3.10
CA ILE A 79 -7.49 -20.35 3.59
C ILE A 79 -7.04 -19.53 2.39
N THR A 80 -7.59 -18.34 2.24
CA THR A 80 -7.16 -17.38 1.22
C THR A 80 -6.88 -16.01 1.82
N LEU A 81 -5.98 -15.26 1.20
CA LEU A 81 -5.75 -13.85 1.50
C LEU A 81 -6.27 -12.99 0.36
N ILE A 82 -6.87 -11.86 0.72
CA ILE A 82 -7.14 -10.77 -0.20
C ILE A 82 -6.48 -9.49 0.30
N SER A 83 -5.93 -8.69 -0.60
CA SER A 83 -5.40 -7.37 -0.25
C SER A 83 -6.54 -6.37 -0.18
N ASN A 84 -6.70 -5.73 0.99
CA ASN A 84 -7.70 -4.69 1.21
C ASN A 84 -7.05 -3.31 1.38
N GLY A 85 -5.79 -3.27 1.82
CA GLY A 85 -4.99 -2.06 1.92
C GLY A 85 -4.27 -1.73 0.62
N VAL A 86 -3.74 -0.51 0.55
CA VAL A 86 -3.19 0.05 -0.68
C VAL A 86 -1.68 -0.26 -0.80
N ASN A 87 -1.03 -0.54 0.32
CA ASN A 87 0.39 -0.91 0.34
C ASN A 87 0.59 -2.38 -0.04
N PRO A 88 1.64 -2.74 -0.80
CA PRO A 88 1.86 -4.11 -1.22
C PRO A 88 2.14 -5.02 -0.02
N SER A 89 1.53 -6.20 -0.04
CA SER A 89 1.79 -7.30 0.88
C SER A 89 2.20 -8.51 0.06
N TYR A 90 3.08 -9.35 0.58
CA TYR A 90 3.66 -10.46 -0.17
C TYR A 90 3.43 -11.78 0.55
N LEU A 91 3.16 -12.84 -0.21
CA LEU A 91 3.05 -14.20 0.28
C LEU A 91 4.14 -15.07 -0.36
N LYS A 92 5.03 -15.60 0.47
CA LYS A 92 6.03 -16.58 0.04
C LYS A 92 5.58 -17.98 0.38
N LYS A 93 5.49 -18.83 -0.65
CA LYS A 93 5.12 -20.23 -0.50
C LYS A 93 6.25 -21.05 0.13
N ASN A 94 5.90 -21.94 1.05
CA ASN A 94 6.88 -22.83 1.70
C ASN A 94 7.59 -23.76 0.68
N ASN A 95 6.91 -24.14 -0.40
CA ASN A 95 7.45 -25.06 -1.43
C ASN A 95 8.19 -24.35 -2.59
N SER A 96 8.49 -23.05 -2.46
CA SER A 96 9.23 -22.31 -3.49
C SER A 96 10.72 -22.68 -3.48
N ASN A 97 11.13 -23.54 -4.42
CA ASN A 97 12.56 -23.77 -4.71
C ASN A 97 13.18 -22.49 -5.29
N ASN A 98 14.00 -21.79 -4.50
CA ASN A 98 14.69 -20.57 -4.95
C ASN A 98 15.99 -20.89 -5.68
N SER A 99 16.07 -20.53 -6.96
CA SER A 99 17.27 -20.65 -7.79
C SER A 99 18.09 -19.35 -7.91
N ASN A 100 17.67 -18.24 -7.29
CA ASN A 100 18.48 -17.01 -7.22
C ASN A 100 18.12 -16.21 -5.96
N LYS A 101 19.12 -15.74 -5.20
CA LYS A 101 18.95 -15.03 -3.91
C LYS A 101 18.80 -13.50 -4.03
N ASP A 102 18.93 -12.96 -5.25
CA ASP A 102 19.05 -11.51 -5.46
C ASP A 102 17.76 -10.84 -6.01
N ASP A 103 16.67 -11.59 -6.18
CA ASP A 103 15.38 -11.05 -6.65
C ASP A 103 14.42 -10.80 -5.47
N ILE A 104 13.70 -9.66 -5.48
CA ILE A 104 12.70 -9.29 -4.46
C ILE A 104 11.63 -10.39 -4.34
N GLN A 105 11.22 -11.00 -5.46
CA GLN A 105 10.29 -12.14 -5.45
C GLN A 105 10.86 -13.38 -4.75
N SER A 106 12.17 -13.62 -4.85
CA SER A 106 12.83 -14.72 -4.15
C SER A 106 12.86 -14.49 -2.63
N ILE A 107 12.91 -13.23 -2.19
CA ILE A 107 13.00 -12.86 -0.77
C ILE A 107 11.61 -12.77 -0.15
N LEU A 108 10.69 -12.01 -0.76
CA LEU A 108 9.39 -11.65 -0.19
C LEU A 108 8.22 -12.52 -0.68
N GLY A 109 8.37 -13.20 -1.83
CA GLY A 109 7.31 -13.98 -2.46
C GLY A 109 6.48 -13.19 -3.47
N GLU A 110 5.29 -13.71 -3.79
CA GLU A 110 4.37 -13.09 -4.73
C GLU A 110 3.57 -11.97 -4.06
N GLU A 111 3.40 -10.84 -4.75
CA GLU A 111 2.58 -9.74 -4.26
C GLU A 111 1.09 -10.14 -4.28
N ILE A 112 0.41 -9.96 -3.15
CA ILE A 112 -1.02 -10.19 -3.00
C ILE A 112 -1.78 -9.05 -3.70
N LYS A 113 -2.08 -9.23 -4.99
CA LYS A 113 -2.92 -8.30 -5.79
C LYS A 113 -4.39 -8.64 -5.65
N ASP A 114 -5.30 -7.94 -6.36
CA ASP A 114 -6.78 -8.04 -6.36
C ASP A 114 -7.40 -9.46 -6.58
N ASN A 115 -6.60 -10.52 -6.50
CA ASN A 115 -6.97 -11.91 -6.57
C ASN A 115 -6.93 -12.56 -5.17
N THR A 116 -7.68 -13.63 -4.97
CA THR A 116 -7.55 -14.51 -3.81
C THR A 116 -6.27 -15.35 -3.91
N PHE A 117 -5.37 -15.21 -2.93
CA PHE A 117 -4.17 -16.04 -2.82
C PHE A 117 -4.43 -17.19 -1.86
N GLY A 118 -4.29 -18.44 -2.33
CA GLY A 118 -4.35 -19.59 -1.43
C GLY A 118 -3.21 -19.57 -0.43
N VAL A 119 -3.45 -20.03 0.79
CA VAL A 119 -2.46 -20.08 1.89
C VAL A 119 -2.29 -21.51 2.36
N ASP A 120 -1.04 -21.91 2.54
CA ASP A 120 -0.65 -23.22 3.06
C ASP A 120 0.14 -23.09 4.38
N ASN A 121 0.28 -24.21 5.09
CA ASN A 121 1.05 -24.25 6.32
C ASN A 121 2.52 -23.90 6.07
N ASN A 122 3.09 -23.07 6.94
CA ASN A 122 4.43 -22.47 6.87
C ASN A 122 4.68 -21.45 5.75
N ASP A 123 3.64 -20.98 5.05
CA ASP A 123 3.78 -19.82 4.18
C ASP A 123 4.20 -18.58 5.00
N ILE A 124 4.90 -17.63 4.36
CA ILE A 124 5.35 -16.40 5.00
C ILE A 124 4.60 -15.22 4.40
N LEU A 125 3.79 -14.54 5.21
CA LEU A 125 3.14 -13.27 4.88
C LEU A 125 4.02 -12.11 5.32
N THR A 126 4.34 -11.21 4.38
CA THR A 126 5.23 -10.08 4.63
C THR A 126 4.57 -8.76 4.29
N PHE A 127 4.69 -7.81 5.23
CA PHE A 127 4.27 -6.43 5.06
C PHE A 127 5.50 -5.53 4.94
N LEU A 128 5.44 -4.51 4.08
CA LEU A 128 6.50 -3.50 4.03
C LEU A 128 6.20 -2.35 4.99
N SER A 129 7.25 -1.84 5.63
CA SER A 129 7.24 -0.59 6.39
C SER A 129 7.71 0.57 5.49
N PRO A 130 7.46 1.84 5.90
CA PRO A 130 7.78 3.00 5.07
C PRO A 130 9.28 3.18 4.77
N GLN A 131 10.18 2.58 5.55
CA GLN A 131 11.63 2.61 5.31
C GLN A 131 12.14 1.42 4.50
N GLY A 132 11.24 0.62 3.90
CA GLY A 132 11.59 -0.61 3.20
C GLY A 132 11.97 -1.77 4.12
N LYS A 133 11.71 -1.68 5.44
CA LYS A 133 11.86 -2.82 6.34
C LYS A 133 10.65 -3.73 6.20
N SER A 134 10.87 -5.03 6.13
CA SER A 134 9.80 -6.01 6.16
C SER A 134 9.38 -6.33 7.59
N ILE A 135 8.09 -6.59 7.80
CA ILE A 135 7.55 -7.29 8.96
C ILE A 135 6.95 -8.59 8.44
N SER A 136 7.51 -9.73 8.84
CA SER A 136 7.13 -11.03 8.30
C SER A 136 6.49 -11.93 9.36
N PHE A 137 5.47 -12.67 8.97
CA PHE A 137 4.78 -13.65 9.79
C PHE A 137 4.74 -15.00 9.08
N LYS A 138 5.22 -16.05 9.76
CA LYS A 138 5.00 -17.43 9.33
C LYS A 138 3.60 -17.87 9.75
N LEU A 139 2.83 -18.39 8.82
CA LEU A 139 1.50 -18.94 9.08
C LEU A 139 1.63 -20.39 9.53
N GLU A 140 1.20 -20.68 10.74
CA GLU A 140 1.07 -22.04 11.27
C GLU A 140 -0.40 -22.43 11.29
N ILE A 141 -0.74 -23.46 10.52
CA ILE A 141 -2.11 -23.94 10.31
C ILE A 141 -2.19 -25.39 10.76
N GLU A 142 -2.96 -25.64 11.81
CA GLU A 142 -3.21 -26.98 12.35
C GLU A 142 -4.57 -27.48 11.86
N LYS A 143 -4.61 -28.69 11.29
CA LYS A 143 -5.86 -29.35 10.87
C LYS A 143 -6.23 -30.48 11.85
N LEU A 144 -7.52 -30.78 11.96
CA LEU A 144 -8.03 -31.91 12.75
C LEU A 144 -7.82 -33.22 11.99
N ASP A 145 -7.09 -34.16 12.57
CA ASP A 145 -6.96 -35.52 12.05
C ASP A 145 -8.22 -36.32 12.37
N LEU A 146 -9.04 -36.61 11.37
CA LEU A 146 -10.27 -37.39 11.53
C LEU A 146 -10.06 -38.91 11.60
N ASN A 147 -8.81 -39.39 11.54
CA ASN A 147 -8.47 -40.83 11.52
C ASN A 147 -7.87 -41.35 12.84
N SER A 148 -8.29 -40.83 13.99
CA SER A 148 -7.98 -41.45 15.28
C SER A 148 -9.28 -41.84 15.99
N ASN A 149 -9.81 -43.01 15.66
CA ASN A 149 -10.55 -43.91 16.57
C ASN A 149 -11.20 -45.08 15.82
N ILE A 150 -10.48 -46.19 15.67
CA ILE A 150 -11.07 -47.52 15.91
C ILE A 150 -9.95 -48.38 16.53
N ASP A 151 -9.94 -48.51 17.85
CA ASP A 151 -9.44 -49.72 18.49
C ASP A 151 -10.33 -50.03 19.68
N ASN A 152 -11.22 -50.99 19.46
CA ASN A 152 -12.04 -51.62 20.48
C ASN A 152 -11.65 -53.11 20.47
N THR A 153 -10.75 -53.45 21.41
CA THR A 153 -10.60 -54.73 22.12
C THR A 153 -10.51 -56.07 21.38
N ASN A 154 -9.45 -56.81 21.74
CA ASN A 154 -9.31 -58.26 21.87
C ASN A 154 -9.44 -59.15 20.61
N THR A 155 -8.31 -59.71 20.18
CA THR A 155 -8.09 -61.17 20.27
C THR A 155 -6.61 -61.52 20.13
N ASN A 156 -6.32 -62.70 20.65
CA ASN A 156 -5.05 -63.19 21.15
C ASN A 156 -4.19 -63.88 20.06
N THR A 157 -2.93 -64.12 20.42
CA THR A 157 -2.02 -65.20 19.97
C THR A 157 -1.31 -65.11 18.60
N ASN A 158 -0.02 -64.79 18.68
CA ASN A 158 1.14 -65.63 18.30
C ASN A 158 1.06 -66.48 17.01
N THR A 159 1.86 -66.14 16.00
CA THR A 159 3.16 -66.79 15.64
C THR A 159 3.49 -66.73 14.14
N ASN A 160 4.79 -66.58 13.88
CA ASN A 160 5.57 -67.10 12.75
C ASN A 160 5.50 -66.47 11.34
N THR A 161 6.63 -65.83 11.01
CA THR A 161 7.52 -66.12 9.86
C THR A 161 6.88 -66.63 8.55
N ASN A 162 7.04 -65.89 7.46
CA ASN A 162 8.07 -66.20 6.46
C ASN A 162 8.06 -65.24 5.27
N THR A 163 9.28 -65.02 4.80
CA THR A 163 9.75 -64.61 3.48
C THR A 163 8.94 -65.19 2.31
N ASN A 164 8.75 -64.42 1.24
CA ASN A 164 9.39 -64.75 -0.05
C ASN A 164 9.26 -63.68 -1.13
N THR A 165 10.34 -63.66 -1.91
CA THR A 165 10.68 -62.94 -3.13
C THR A 165 9.90 -63.39 -4.37
N ASN A 166 9.89 -62.54 -5.41
CA ASN A 166 10.24 -62.82 -6.82
C ASN A 166 9.69 -61.68 -7.71
N THR A 167 10.49 -60.82 -8.37
CA THR A 167 11.28 -60.97 -9.62
C THR A 167 10.52 -61.56 -10.81
N ASN A 168 10.34 -60.75 -11.87
CA ASN A 168 10.76 -61.00 -13.28
C ASN A 168 10.03 -60.02 -14.24
N THR A 169 10.70 -59.06 -14.90
CA THR A 169 11.54 -59.09 -16.15
C THR A 169 10.75 -58.93 -17.46
N ASN A 170 11.18 -57.92 -18.25
CA ASN A 170 11.40 -57.91 -19.72
C ASN A 170 10.18 -58.10 -20.66
N THR A 171 10.05 -57.53 -21.88
CA THR A 171 11.00 -56.97 -22.87
C THR A 171 10.19 -56.39 -24.07
N ASN A 172 10.74 -55.40 -24.77
CA ASN A 172 10.76 -55.17 -26.25
C ASN A 172 9.42 -55.06 -27.05
N THR A 173 9.26 -54.36 -28.18
CA THR A 173 10.17 -53.95 -29.28
C THR A 173 9.48 -52.93 -30.21
N ASP A 174 10.29 -52.32 -31.06
CA ASP A 174 10.08 -51.32 -32.12
C ASP A 174 8.91 -51.49 -33.11
N THR A 175 8.46 -50.38 -33.72
CA THR A 175 8.72 -50.03 -35.15
C THR A 175 7.86 -48.81 -35.58
N ASP A 176 8.48 -47.80 -36.18
CA ASP A 176 8.41 -47.51 -37.64
C ASP A 176 8.61 -46.02 -37.98
N THR A 177 9.27 -45.79 -39.11
CA THR A 177 9.79 -44.51 -39.61
C THR A 177 9.08 -44.16 -40.91
N SER A 178 8.68 -42.90 -41.15
CA SER A 178 8.84 -42.22 -42.46
C SER A 178 8.15 -40.84 -42.53
N LYS A 179 8.57 -40.09 -43.55
CA LYS A 179 8.64 -38.64 -43.71
C LYS A 179 7.43 -38.01 -44.44
N THR A 180 7.41 -36.68 -44.35
CA THR A 180 7.09 -35.65 -45.39
C THR A 180 5.64 -35.19 -45.61
N LYS A 181 5.51 -33.86 -45.56
CA LYS A 181 5.05 -32.92 -46.62
C LYS A 181 3.98 -31.91 -46.19
N GLN A 182 4.12 -30.75 -46.81
CA GLN A 182 3.49 -29.47 -46.57
C GLN A 182 2.01 -29.39 -46.99
N GLN A 183 1.41 -28.28 -46.54
CA GLN A 183 0.57 -27.33 -47.28
C GLN A 183 -0.94 -27.34 -47.00
N THR A 184 -1.37 -26.25 -46.32
CA THR A 184 -2.47 -25.31 -46.66
C THR A 184 -3.90 -25.88 -46.78
N THR A 185 -4.94 -25.32 -46.16
CA THR A 185 -5.51 -23.97 -46.45
C THR A 185 -6.61 -23.57 -45.44
N THR A 186 -6.77 -22.24 -45.24
CA THR A 186 -8.03 -21.46 -45.02
C THR A 186 -8.90 -21.69 -43.77
N LYS A 187 -9.54 -20.70 -43.12
CA LYS A 187 -9.55 -19.23 -43.12
C LYS A 187 -10.47 -18.79 -41.96
N THR A 188 -10.04 -17.77 -41.22
CA THR A 188 -10.84 -16.62 -40.71
C THR A 188 -11.90 -16.80 -39.61
N LYS A 189 -11.89 -15.79 -38.71
CA LYS A 189 -12.92 -15.28 -37.77
C LYS A 189 -12.72 -15.74 -36.32
N THR A 190 -12.64 -14.92 -35.26
CA THR A 190 -12.62 -13.47 -35.04
C THR A 190 -12.26 -13.32 -33.55
N ILE A 191 -11.12 -12.71 -33.16
CA ILE A 191 -10.84 -12.32 -31.76
C ILE A 191 -11.38 -10.90 -31.46
N GLU A 192 -11.71 -10.15 -32.51
CA GLU A 192 -12.40 -8.84 -32.49
C GLU A 192 -13.82 -8.85 -31.88
N SER A 193 -14.37 -10.00 -31.48
CA SER A 193 -15.73 -10.11 -30.92
C SER A 193 -15.79 -10.29 -29.40
N LEU A 194 -14.65 -10.39 -28.70
CA LEU A 194 -14.62 -10.53 -27.24
C LEU A 194 -14.16 -9.25 -26.50
N GLU A 195 -13.53 -8.30 -27.18
CA GLU A 195 -13.14 -7.00 -26.61
C GLU A 195 -14.33 -6.03 -26.43
N LYS A 196 -15.54 -6.39 -26.89
CA LYS A 196 -16.72 -5.52 -26.88
C LYS A 196 -17.76 -5.79 -25.79
N LYS A 197 -17.45 -6.57 -24.76
CA LYS A 197 -18.45 -6.92 -23.72
C LYS A 197 -18.06 -6.73 -22.26
N LEU A 198 -16.96 -6.02 -21.98
CA LEU A 198 -16.59 -5.62 -20.62
C LEU A 198 -16.38 -4.11 -20.51
N ASP A 199 -17.39 -3.32 -20.87
CA ASP A 199 -17.47 -1.95 -20.36
C ASP A 199 -18.91 -1.45 -20.36
N LYS A 200 -19.53 -1.44 -19.17
CA LYS A 200 -20.71 -0.66 -18.77
C LYS A 200 -21.08 -1.03 -17.34
N THR A 201 -20.32 -0.52 -16.37
CA THR A 201 -20.79 -0.01 -15.05
C THR A 201 -19.59 0.28 -14.15
N THR A 202 -18.78 1.25 -14.52
CA THR A 202 -18.02 2.06 -13.57
C THR A 202 -17.83 3.44 -14.19
N THR A 203 -18.14 4.46 -13.40
CA THR A 203 -18.01 5.89 -13.71
C THR A 203 -16.69 6.22 -14.43
N PRO A 204 -16.70 7.11 -15.44
CA PRO A 204 -15.54 7.36 -16.28
C PRO A 204 -14.38 7.92 -15.47
N LEU A 205 -13.19 7.33 -15.69
CA LEU A 205 -11.90 7.89 -15.27
C LEU A 205 -11.83 9.35 -15.74
N PRO A 206 -11.50 10.32 -14.86
CA PRO A 206 -11.39 11.71 -15.29
C PRO A 206 -10.36 11.79 -16.42
N SER A 207 -10.77 12.42 -17.52
CA SER A 207 -9.91 12.88 -18.62
C SER A 207 -8.52 13.26 -18.11
N ARG A 208 -7.46 12.82 -18.80
CA ARG A 208 -6.08 13.30 -18.55
C ARG A 208 -6.11 14.83 -18.52
N GLY A 209 -6.12 15.39 -17.31
CA GLY A 209 -6.22 16.81 -17.07
C GLY A 209 -5.00 17.53 -17.63
N GLY A 210 -5.11 18.85 -17.76
CA GLY A 210 -3.97 19.69 -18.11
C GLY A 210 -2.83 19.55 -17.08
N TRP A 211 -1.70 20.21 -17.34
CA TRP A 211 -0.50 20.16 -16.49
C TRP A 211 -0.77 20.39 -14.99
N SER A 212 -1.85 21.10 -14.63
CA SER A 212 -2.25 21.37 -13.25
C SER A 212 -2.81 20.16 -12.48
N ASP A 213 -3.11 19.06 -13.17
CA ASP A 213 -3.58 17.79 -12.60
C ASP A 213 -2.45 16.73 -12.47
N ALA A 214 -1.20 17.11 -12.71
CA ALA A 214 -0.04 16.22 -12.70
C ALA A 214 0.20 15.49 -11.35
N LEU A 215 -0.42 15.95 -10.25
CA LEU A 215 -0.32 15.34 -8.94
C LEU A 215 -1.34 14.21 -8.69
N LEU A 216 -2.44 14.17 -9.47
CA LEU A 216 -3.52 13.20 -9.27
C LEU A 216 -3.06 11.73 -9.37
N PRO A 217 -2.16 11.35 -10.30
CA PRO A 217 -1.69 9.97 -10.37
C PRO A 217 -1.06 9.47 -9.07
N PHE A 218 -0.27 10.30 -8.38
CA PHE A 218 0.33 9.94 -7.09
C PHE A 218 -0.73 9.75 -6.00
N CYS A 219 -1.83 10.51 -6.05
CA CYS A 219 -2.92 10.40 -5.08
C CYS A 219 -3.77 9.14 -5.33
N GLN A 220 -3.99 8.78 -6.59
CA GLN A 220 -4.85 7.66 -6.97
C GLN A 220 -4.11 6.32 -6.84
N THR A 221 -2.92 6.22 -7.44
CA THR A 221 -2.14 4.98 -7.56
C THR A 221 -0.68 5.18 -7.11
N PRO A 222 -0.43 5.56 -5.85
CA PRO A 222 0.92 5.82 -5.33
C PRO A 222 1.89 4.63 -5.50
N GLN A 223 1.39 3.40 -5.45
CA GLN A 223 2.16 2.16 -5.62
C GLN A 223 2.89 2.07 -6.98
N LEU A 224 2.41 2.80 -8.00
CA LEU A 224 3.05 2.82 -9.33
C LEU A 224 4.25 3.77 -9.40
N PHE A 225 4.53 4.53 -8.33
CA PHE A 225 5.58 5.55 -8.26
C PHE A 225 6.57 5.31 -7.09
N PRO A 226 7.21 4.13 -7.00
CA PRO A 226 8.04 3.75 -5.85
C PRO A 226 9.32 4.58 -5.68
N LYS A 227 9.71 5.39 -6.68
CA LYS A 227 10.89 6.26 -6.59
C LYS A 227 10.55 7.59 -5.93
N GLU A 228 9.40 8.16 -6.32
CA GLU A 228 8.94 9.47 -5.89
C GLU A 228 8.19 9.42 -4.55
N VAL A 229 7.45 8.34 -4.30
CA VAL A 229 6.61 8.19 -3.10
C VAL A 229 7.46 7.82 -1.90
N LYS A 230 7.35 8.60 -0.82
CA LYS A 230 8.00 8.36 0.47
C LYS A 230 7.11 7.68 1.48
N PHE A 231 5.81 7.93 1.37
CA PHE A 231 4.81 7.37 2.26
C PHE A 231 3.46 7.41 1.56
N TYR A 232 2.61 6.41 1.79
CA TYR A 232 1.20 6.54 1.50
C TYR A 232 0.40 5.56 2.35
N ASN A 233 -0.89 5.85 2.49
CA ASN A 233 -1.87 4.97 3.12
C ASN A 233 -3.24 5.16 2.44
N ASP A 234 -4.33 4.79 3.11
CA ASP A 234 -5.68 4.94 2.54
C ASP A 234 -6.09 6.41 2.36
N ASN A 235 -5.54 7.32 3.16
CA ASN A 235 -5.97 8.72 3.26
C ASN A 235 -5.05 9.71 2.56
N ILE A 236 -3.72 9.51 2.62
CA ILE A 236 -2.71 10.46 2.17
C ILE A 236 -1.57 9.80 1.40
N VAL A 237 -0.81 10.62 0.67
CA VAL A 237 0.45 10.27 0.02
C VAL A 237 1.46 11.40 0.26
N ILE A 238 2.74 11.06 0.46
CA ILE A 238 3.85 12.01 0.54
C ILE A 238 4.86 11.65 -0.54
N ILE A 239 5.23 12.63 -1.37
CA ILE A 239 6.19 12.46 -2.47
C ILE A 239 7.34 13.46 -2.37
N ASP A 240 8.47 13.14 -3.02
CA ASP A 240 9.46 14.16 -3.40
C ASP A 240 8.83 15.20 -4.34
N ASP A 241 9.04 16.48 -4.08
CA ASP A 241 8.74 17.52 -5.09
C ASP A 241 9.73 17.36 -6.25
N LYS A 242 9.21 17.20 -7.48
CA LYS A 242 10.01 17.03 -8.70
C LYS A 242 10.96 18.21 -8.99
N PHE A 243 10.63 19.39 -8.51
CA PHE A 243 11.42 20.62 -8.66
C PHE A 243 11.66 21.26 -7.28
N PRO A 244 12.45 20.62 -6.41
CA PRO A 244 12.56 21.01 -5.01
C PRO A 244 13.07 22.44 -4.87
N LYS A 245 12.59 23.24 -3.90
CA LYS A 245 13.04 24.64 -3.73
C LYS A 245 14.09 24.82 -2.63
N ALA A 246 14.34 23.77 -1.87
CA ALA A 246 15.39 23.65 -0.86
C ALA A 246 16.02 22.25 -0.93
N LYS A 247 16.94 21.92 -0.01
CA LYS A 247 17.53 20.59 0.08
C LYS A 247 16.47 19.50 0.25
N TYR A 248 15.53 19.70 1.16
CA TYR A 248 14.39 18.83 1.39
C TYR A 248 13.12 19.56 0.98
N HIS A 249 12.37 18.97 0.06
CA HIS A 249 11.07 19.50 -0.34
C HIS A 249 10.15 18.35 -0.73
N PHE A 250 9.14 18.12 0.09
CA PHE A 250 8.13 17.08 -0.12
C PHE A 250 6.74 17.70 -0.24
N LEU A 251 5.84 16.95 -0.86
CA LEU A 251 4.42 17.28 -0.96
C LEU A 251 3.62 16.20 -0.25
N SER A 252 2.96 16.54 0.86
CA SER A 252 1.94 15.69 1.50
C SER A 252 0.58 16.05 0.92
N MET A 253 -0.14 15.06 0.41
CA MET A 253 -1.39 15.25 -0.35
C MET A 253 -2.45 14.27 0.14
N PRO A 254 -3.72 14.68 0.20
CA PRO A 254 -4.79 13.74 0.42
C PRO A 254 -5.00 12.90 -0.84
N ARG A 255 -5.38 11.64 -0.65
CA ARG A 255 -5.82 10.76 -1.74
C ARG A 255 -7.24 11.09 -2.20
N LYS A 256 -8.04 11.67 -1.31
CA LYS A 256 -9.28 12.38 -1.67
C LYS A 256 -8.95 13.53 -2.62
N ILE A 257 -9.68 13.63 -3.73
CA ILE A 257 -9.50 14.70 -4.70
C ILE A 257 -10.04 16.01 -4.12
N ILE A 258 -9.15 16.98 -3.89
CA ILE A 258 -9.47 18.29 -3.35
C ILE A 258 -8.81 19.33 -4.28
N PRO A 259 -9.52 19.80 -5.32
CA PRO A 259 -8.93 20.60 -6.40
C PRO A 259 -8.75 22.08 -6.05
N SER A 260 -9.21 22.53 -4.88
CA SER A 260 -9.16 23.92 -4.42
C SER A 260 -9.59 24.03 -2.96
N PHE A 261 -9.15 25.08 -2.27
CA PHE A 261 -9.44 25.29 -0.85
C PHE A 261 -10.94 25.45 -0.53
N ASN A 262 -11.77 25.93 -1.48
CA ASN A 262 -13.23 26.05 -1.29
C ASN A 262 -13.96 24.69 -1.20
N LYS A 263 -13.26 23.58 -1.45
CA LYS A 263 -13.79 22.22 -1.26
C LYS A 263 -13.46 21.64 0.11
N LEU A 264 -12.71 22.36 0.93
CA LEU A 264 -12.44 21.99 2.32
C LEU A 264 -13.59 22.41 3.23
N SER A 265 -13.81 21.60 4.25
CA SER A 265 -14.77 21.81 5.32
C SER A 265 -14.18 21.37 6.66
N LYS A 266 -14.86 21.65 7.78
CA LYS A 266 -14.42 21.16 9.10
C LYS A 266 -14.28 19.63 9.18
N ALA A 267 -15.01 18.89 8.35
CA ALA A 267 -14.91 17.43 8.27
C ALA A 267 -13.54 16.96 7.74
N ASP A 268 -12.78 17.83 7.06
CA ASP A 268 -11.45 17.54 6.52
C ASP A 268 -10.33 17.84 7.52
N LEU A 269 -10.61 18.40 8.70
CA LEU A 269 -9.59 18.70 9.73
C LEU A 269 -8.76 17.46 10.14
N PRO A 270 -9.36 16.27 10.40
CA PRO A 270 -8.57 15.08 10.71
C PRO A 270 -7.60 14.69 9.59
N LEU A 271 -8.01 14.86 8.33
CA LEU A 271 -7.19 14.58 7.16
C LEU A 271 -6.01 15.57 7.06
N LEU A 272 -6.26 16.86 7.26
CA LEU A 272 -5.18 17.87 7.28
C LEU A 272 -4.19 17.63 8.41
N LYS A 273 -4.68 17.26 9.59
CA LYS A 273 -3.85 16.90 10.74
C LYS A 273 -2.99 15.66 10.43
N GLU A 274 -3.57 14.63 9.83
CA GLU A 274 -2.84 13.43 9.40
C GLU A 274 -1.74 13.77 8.39
N MET A 275 -2.04 14.62 7.38
CA MET A 275 -1.05 15.09 6.41
C MET A 275 0.16 15.75 7.07
N TYR A 276 -0.07 16.55 8.11
CA TYR A 276 0.96 17.25 8.88
C TYR A 276 1.76 16.31 9.79
N GLU A 277 1.08 15.46 10.55
CA GLU A 277 1.71 14.53 11.49
C GLU A 277 2.57 13.49 10.78
N GLN A 278 2.08 12.88 9.69
CA GLN A 278 2.89 11.97 8.88
C GLN A 278 4.05 12.68 8.21
N GLY A 279 3.87 13.95 7.84
CA GLY A 279 4.94 14.78 7.34
C GLY A 279 6.07 15.02 8.34
N LYS A 280 5.71 15.28 9.60
CA LYS A 280 6.68 15.39 10.69
C LYS A 280 7.43 14.08 10.92
N LEU A 281 6.72 12.95 10.95
CA LEU A 281 7.34 11.63 11.11
C LEU A 281 8.33 11.32 9.98
N LEU A 282 8.02 11.71 8.73
CA LEU A 282 8.95 11.57 7.61
C LEU A 282 10.21 12.42 7.83
N ILE A 283 10.06 13.67 8.26
CA ILE A 283 11.20 14.57 8.54
C ILE A 283 12.06 14.04 9.70
N ASP A 284 11.43 13.46 10.72
CA ASP A 284 12.11 12.88 11.88
C ASP A 284 13.04 11.70 11.50
N GLN A 285 12.81 11.09 10.34
CA GLN A 285 13.61 9.98 9.83
C GLN A 285 14.76 10.42 8.91
N LEU A 286 14.90 11.72 8.63
CA LEU A 286 15.96 12.23 7.77
C LEU A 286 17.32 12.18 8.50
N PRO A 287 18.39 11.72 7.82
CA PRO A 287 19.68 11.44 8.46
C PRO A 287 20.39 12.69 9.01
N ASP A 288 20.06 13.88 8.52
CA ASP A 288 20.63 15.14 8.97
C ASP A 288 19.57 16.19 9.30
N LYS A 289 18.38 15.76 9.77
CA LYS A 289 17.27 16.68 10.06
C LYS A 289 17.69 17.84 10.96
N ASP A 290 18.53 17.58 11.97
CA ASP A 290 18.91 18.56 12.99
C ASP A 290 19.74 19.73 12.42
N LYS A 291 20.22 19.60 11.18
CA LYS A 291 20.91 20.68 10.46
C LYS A 291 19.98 21.60 9.70
N HIS A 292 18.69 21.29 9.66
CA HIS A 292 17.69 22.01 8.87
C HIS A 292 16.49 22.38 9.73
N VAL A 293 15.98 23.60 9.53
CA VAL A 293 14.67 23.97 10.05
C VAL A 293 13.65 23.74 8.95
N PHE A 294 12.50 23.18 9.30
CA PHE A 294 11.44 22.88 8.35
C PHE A 294 10.23 23.78 8.58
N GLN A 295 9.62 24.23 7.49
CA GLN A 295 8.33 24.90 7.47
C GLN A 295 7.29 24.01 6.77
N PHE A 296 6.04 24.14 7.21
CA PHE A 296 4.94 23.31 6.76
C PHE A 296 3.78 24.21 6.39
N GLY A 297 3.34 24.18 5.15
CA GLY A 297 2.30 25.13 4.73
C GLY A 297 1.83 24.98 3.30
N PHE A 298 0.92 25.87 2.93
CA PHE A 298 0.28 25.89 1.62
C PHE A 298 0.63 27.19 0.90
N HIS A 299 0.80 27.13 -0.41
CA HIS A 299 0.75 28.35 -1.22
C HIS A 299 -0.66 28.92 -1.21
N ALA A 300 -0.80 30.22 -0.92
CA ALA A 300 -2.08 30.92 -0.90
C ALA A 300 -2.84 30.79 -2.23
N ILE A 301 -2.11 30.82 -3.35
CA ILE A 301 -2.63 30.52 -4.68
C ILE A 301 -1.86 29.31 -5.23
N PRO A 302 -2.44 28.09 -5.15
CA PRO A 302 -1.77 26.87 -5.60
C PRO A 302 -1.47 26.88 -7.10
N SER A 303 -0.27 26.41 -7.47
CA SER A 303 0.11 26.24 -8.89
C SER A 303 -0.48 24.97 -9.52
N MET A 304 -0.86 23.99 -8.71
CA MET A 304 -1.49 22.74 -9.12
C MET A 304 -2.81 22.57 -8.38
N ARG A 305 -3.78 21.88 -8.99
CA ARG A 305 -5.16 21.80 -8.48
C ARG A 305 -5.25 20.98 -7.21
N GLN A 306 -4.68 19.78 -7.21
CA GLN A 306 -4.76 18.89 -6.06
C GLN A 306 -4.10 19.53 -4.84
N LEU A 307 -4.81 19.56 -3.70
CA LEU A 307 -4.30 20.06 -2.43
C LEU A 307 -2.96 19.39 -2.08
N HIS A 308 -1.95 20.20 -1.76
CA HIS A 308 -0.64 19.72 -1.34
C HIS A 308 -0.08 20.61 -0.23
N LEU A 309 0.24 20.00 0.90
CA LEU A 309 1.00 20.60 1.99
C LEU A 309 2.48 20.49 1.62
N HIS A 310 3.17 21.62 1.59
CA HIS A 310 4.62 21.65 1.44
C HIS A 310 5.29 21.32 2.76
N LEU A 311 6.27 20.42 2.70
CA LEU A 311 7.20 20.13 3.79
C LEU A 311 8.57 20.51 3.25
N ILE A 312 9.09 21.66 3.66
CA ILE A 312 10.27 22.23 3.02
C ILE A 312 11.29 22.70 4.05
N SER A 313 12.55 22.35 3.86
CA SER A 313 13.65 22.90 4.66
C SER A 313 13.89 24.36 4.28
N ASN A 314 14.25 25.19 5.24
CA ASN A 314 14.40 26.62 5.04
C ASN A 314 15.75 27.02 4.40
N ASP A 315 16.63 26.07 4.05
CA ASP A 315 17.93 26.39 3.46
C ASP A 315 17.83 27.04 2.06
N PHE A 316 16.73 26.79 1.35
CA PHE A 316 16.47 27.25 -0.03
C PHE A 316 17.64 27.01 -1.01
N ASN A 317 18.46 26.01 -0.73
CA ASN A 317 19.62 25.63 -1.50
C ASN A 317 19.24 24.58 -2.55
N SER A 318 18.60 25.04 -3.63
CA SER A 318 18.26 24.16 -4.75
C SER A 318 18.54 24.81 -6.11
N VAL A 319 18.97 24.00 -7.07
CA VAL A 319 19.11 24.39 -8.48
C VAL A 319 17.77 24.71 -9.16
N SER A 320 16.65 24.21 -8.61
CA SER A 320 15.29 24.43 -9.12
C SER A 320 14.65 25.72 -8.58
N LEU A 321 15.28 26.36 -7.59
CA LEU A 321 14.94 27.71 -7.15
C LEU A 321 15.54 28.74 -8.12
N LYS A 322 14.83 28.99 -9.23
CA LYS A 322 15.32 29.77 -10.39
C LYS A 322 14.68 31.15 -10.58
N ARG A 323 13.50 31.39 -10.02
CA ARG A 323 12.69 32.58 -10.34
C ARG A 323 12.26 33.32 -9.08
N LYS A 324 11.98 34.61 -9.23
CA LYS A 324 11.52 35.50 -8.16
C LYS A 324 10.28 34.96 -7.46
N GLU A 325 9.33 34.43 -8.22
CA GLU A 325 8.09 33.88 -7.70
C GLU A 325 8.36 32.66 -6.81
N HIS A 326 9.35 31.83 -7.16
CA HIS A 326 9.71 30.69 -6.32
C HIS A 326 10.32 31.12 -4.98
N TRP A 327 11.03 32.25 -4.93
CA TRP A 327 11.55 32.77 -3.66
C TRP A 327 10.40 33.30 -2.81
N LEU A 328 9.63 34.23 -3.39
CA LEU A 328 8.55 34.90 -2.69
C LEU A 328 7.47 33.95 -2.20
N SER A 329 7.19 32.87 -2.94
CA SER A 329 6.15 31.92 -2.56
C SER A 329 6.43 31.16 -1.26
N PHE A 330 7.70 31.08 -0.83
CA PHE A 330 8.10 30.37 0.40
C PHE A 330 8.63 31.30 1.51
N THR A 331 8.99 32.55 1.19
CA THR A 331 9.62 33.48 2.15
C THR A 331 8.75 34.69 2.50
N THR A 332 7.48 34.67 2.14
CA THR A 332 6.50 35.74 2.43
C THR A 332 5.19 35.11 2.91
N GLU A 333 4.21 35.96 3.26
CA GLU A 333 2.86 35.51 3.62
C GLU A 333 2.14 34.73 2.50
N PHE A 334 2.67 34.72 1.26
CA PHE A 334 2.19 33.80 0.22
C PHE A 334 2.29 32.33 0.64
N PHE A 335 3.22 32.00 1.54
CA PHE A 335 3.26 30.73 2.24
C PHE A 335 2.40 30.82 3.51
N ILE A 336 1.27 30.13 3.51
CA ILE A 336 0.37 30.05 4.66
C ILE A 336 0.82 28.88 5.52
N GLU A 337 1.33 29.16 6.72
CA GLU A 337 1.74 28.14 7.68
C GLU A 337 0.57 27.20 8.03
N PHE A 338 0.89 25.92 8.24
CA PHE A 338 -0.11 24.87 8.46
C PHE A 338 -1.05 25.20 9.62
N ASN A 339 -0.51 25.69 10.73
CA ASN A 339 -1.31 26.00 11.91
C ASN A 339 -2.31 27.13 11.63
N ASP A 340 -1.91 28.16 10.89
CA ASP A 340 -2.81 29.28 10.54
C ASP A 340 -3.91 28.81 9.58
N PHE A 341 -3.55 28.00 8.58
CA PHE A 341 -4.50 27.40 7.65
C PHE A 341 -5.50 26.49 8.38
N TYR A 342 -5.00 25.62 9.27
CA TYR A 342 -5.80 24.69 10.07
C TYR A 342 -6.76 25.44 10.98
N ASN A 343 -6.27 26.43 11.75
CA ASN A 343 -7.06 27.24 12.66
C ASN A 343 -8.12 28.08 11.93
N GLN A 344 -7.80 28.58 10.71
CA GLN A 344 -8.78 29.27 9.87
C GLN A 344 -9.94 28.33 9.50
N LEU A 345 -9.65 27.12 9.03
CA LEU A 345 -10.68 26.14 8.68
C LEU A 345 -11.49 25.71 9.92
N GLU A 346 -10.82 25.48 11.05
CA GLU A 346 -11.46 25.06 12.30
C GLU A 346 -12.42 26.11 12.83
N SER A 347 -12.02 27.38 12.85
CA SER A 347 -12.85 28.48 13.35
C SER A 347 -13.96 28.83 12.35
N LYS A 348 -13.62 29.11 11.09
CA LYS A 348 -14.54 29.68 10.08
C LYS A 348 -15.29 28.63 9.27
N GLY A 349 -14.82 27.39 9.24
CA GLY A 349 -15.39 26.31 8.42
C GLY A 349 -15.05 26.37 6.94
N THR A 350 -14.36 27.43 6.51
CA THR A 350 -13.91 27.65 5.13
C THR A 350 -12.53 28.32 5.13
N ILE A 351 -11.80 28.14 4.03
CA ILE A 351 -10.57 28.87 3.76
C ILE A 351 -10.87 29.98 2.77
N THR A 352 -10.64 31.23 3.19
CA THR A 352 -10.79 32.41 2.36
C THR A 352 -9.42 33.01 2.10
N ILE A 353 -9.11 33.21 0.82
CA ILE A 353 -7.85 33.76 0.33
C ILE A 353 -8.15 35.09 -0.36
N ASP A 354 -7.48 36.15 0.07
CA ASP A 354 -7.47 37.44 -0.64
C ASP A 354 -6.54 37.35 -1.85
N LYS A 355 -7.10 36.98 -3.00
CA LYS A 355 -6.31 36.73 -4.22
C LYS A 355 -5.56 37.98 -4.67
N GLU A 356 -6.18 39.15 -4.63
CA GLU A 356 -5.55 40.40 -5.09
C GLU A 356 -4.33 40.73 -4.23
N LYS A 357 -4.47 40.59 -2.90
CA LYS A 357 -3.34 40.71 -1.98
C LYS A 357 -2.20 39.77 -2.34
N PHE A 358 -2.46 38.47 -2.48
CA PHE A 358 -1.40 37.48 -2.73
C PHE A 358 -0.79 37.58 -4.14
N GLU A 359 -1.56 37.98 -5.15
CA GLU A 359 -1.02 38.27 -6.49
C GLU A 359 -0.09 39.49 -6.48
N SER A 360 -0.35 40.48 -5.63
CA SER A 360 0.50 41.67 -5.49
C SER A 360 1.89 41.35 -4.90
N ILE A 361 2.01 40.29 -4.08
CA ILE A 361 3.27 39.90 -3.46
C ILE A 361 4.33 39.58 -4.51
N HIS A 362 3.97 38.87 -5.58
CA HIS A 362 4.90 38.55 -6.67
C HIS A 362 5.44 39.80 -7.39
N LYS A 363 4.74 40.93 -7.30
CA LYS A 363 5.20 42.24 -7.80
C LYS A 363 6.15 42.93 -6.83
N GLY A 364 6.09 42.62 -5.54
CA GLY A 364 6.93 43.20 -4.47
C GLY A 364 8.43 42.87 -4.58
N PRO A 365 9.29 43.50 -3.75
CA PRO A 365 10.73 43.30 -3.81
C PRO A 365 11.13 41.91 -3.29
N MET A 366 12.15 41.32 -3.91
CA MET A 366 12.75 40.08 -3.43
C MET A 366 13.70 40.40 -2.27
N SER A 367 13.21 40.23 -1.05
CA SER A 367 13.94 40.56 0.18
C SER A 367 14.32 39.31 0.98
N CYS A 368 15.41 39.40 1.72
CA CYS A 368 15.82 38.38 2.67
C CYS A 368 14.82 38.32 3.84
N PRO A 369 14.25 37.15 4.20
CA PRO A 369 13.28 37.07 5.29
C PRO A 369 13.91 37.37 6.66
N ILE A 370 15.24 37.25 6.80
CA ILE A 370 15.99 37.48 8.05
C ILE A 370 16.31 38.97 8.23
N CYS A 371 17.15 39.56 7.36
CA CYS A 371 17.63 40.94 7.53
C CYS A 371 16.91 42.00 6.67
N LYS A 372 15.94 41.58 5.85
CA LYS A 372 15.14 42.43 4.95
C LYS A 372 15.89 43.14 3.81
N GLN A 373 17.18 42.86 3.60
CA GLN A 373 17.92 43.37 2.45
C GLN A 373 17.26 42.94 1.12
N ILE A 374 17.19 43.85 0.15
CA ILE A 374 16.54 43.65 -1.15
C ILE A 374 17.57 43.25 -2.21
N PHE A 375 17.18 42.34 -3.10
CA PHE A 375 18.02 41.80 -4.17
C PHE A 375 17.28 41.81 -5.51
N SER A 376 18.02 42.02 -6.60
CA SER A 376 17.49 42.02 -7.96
C SER A 376 17.61 40.66 -8.67
N THR A 377 18.40 39.72 -8.14
CA THR A 377 18.66 38.42 -8.79
C THR A 377 18.59 37.25 -7.80
N ILE A 378 18.11 36.10 -8.26
CA ILE A 378 18.03 34.88 -7.46
C ILE A 378 19.40 34.41 -6.96
N PRO A 379 20.48 34.42 -7.78
CA PRO A 379 21.81 34.05 -7.30
C PRO A 379 22.30 34.93 -6.14
N SER A 380 22.09 36.25 -6.21
CA SER A 380 22.57 37.16 -5.16
C SER A 380 21.84 36.97 -3.83
N ILE A 381 20.50 36.80 -3.86
CA ILE A 381 19.76 36.53 -2.62
C ILE A 381 20.07 35.15 -2.05
N LYS A 382 20.25 34.11 -2.88
CA LYS A 382 20.63 32.78 -2.40
C LYS A 382 21.99 32.80 -1.72
N SER A 383 22.98 33.44 -2.34
CA SER A 383 24.32 33.58 -1.77
C SER A 383 24.30 34.35 -0.45
N HIS A 384 23.51 35.42 -0.38
CA HIS A 384 23.32 36.19 0.85
C HIS A 384 22.60 35.36 1.93
N TYR A 385 21.51 34.70 1.58
CA TYR A 385 20.72 33.92 2.53
C TYR A 385 21.54 32.80 3.16
N TYR A 386 22.34 32.11 2.34
CA TYR A 386 23.26 31.07 2.82
C TYR A 386 24.31 31.59 3.82
N SER A 387 24.66 32.87 3.77
CA SER A 387 25.61 33.47 4.72
C SER A 387 25.07 33.63 6.14
N HIS A 388 23.74 33.61 6.34
CA HIS A 388 23.14 33.63 7.69
C HIS A 388 23.24 32.28 8.39
N ASN A 389 23.43 31.19 7.64
CA ASN A 389 23.44 29.81 8.15
C ASN A 389 24.87 29.24 8.28
N LYS A 390 25.89 30.12 8.23
CA LYS A 390 27.30 29.75 8.40
C LYS A 390 27.74 29.70 9.84
#